data_AF-A0A6S8FEM0-F1
#
_entry.id   AF-A0A6S8FEM0-F1
#
_cell.length_a   1.000
_cell.length_b   1.000
_cell.length_c   1.000
_cell.angle_alpha   90.00
_cell.angle_beta   90.00
_cell.angle_gamma   90.00
#
_symmetry.space_group_name_H-M   'P 1'
#
loop_
_entity.id
_entity.type
_entity.pdbx_description
1 polymer ?
#
loop_
_entity_poly.entity_id
_entity_poly.type
_entity_poly.pdbx_seq_one_letter_code
_entity_poly.pdbx_strand_id
1 'polypeptide(L)'
;MIYPCIVLVEKGFYGHNDLKVENILLRKKGETDIVLCDFGTAVLRNTSRRTMAIGTPATMAKETWKGRSLKADSYAIGCITYELLTGKLLDGPIQPQHLASKELTRASSQLQRFVKDSTRTEPSERFSLHELLEHPFIR
;
A
#
# COMPACT_ATOMS: atom_id res chain seq x y z
N MET A 1 0.86 12.37 -3.86
CA MET A 1 1.26 11.10 -4.48
C MET A 1 0.42 9.91 -4.00
N ILE A 2 0.17 9.77 -2.70
CA ILE A 2 -0.51 8.58 -2.15
C ILE A 2 -2.03 8.61 -2.37
N TYR A 3 -2.67 9.78 -2.27
CA TYR A 3 -4.11 9.92 -2.51
C TYR A 3 -4.59 9.34 -3.85
N PRO A 4 -3.98 9.68 -5.01
CA PRO A 4 -4.42 9.08 -6.27
C PRO A 4 -4.20 7.57 -6.33
N CYS A 5 -3.20 6.99 -5.64
CA CYS A 5 -3.03 5.53 -5.56
C CYS A 5 -4.24 4.89 -4.88
N ILE A 6 -4.61 5.42 -3.71
CA ILE A 6 -5.74 4.89 -2.93
C ILE A 6 -7.03 5.05 -3.74
N VAL A 7 -7.23 6.19 -4.40
CA VAL A 7 -8.41 6.44 -5.25
C VAL A 7 -8.49 5.46 -6.43
N LEU A 8 -7.37 5.19 -7.11
CA LEU A 8 -7.35 4.30 -8.27
C LEU A 8 -7.68 2.86 -7.88
N VAL A 9 -7.20 2.39 -6.74
CA VAL A 9 -7.49 1.02 -6.25
C VAL A 9 -8.90 0.95 -5.65
N GLU A 10 -9.33 1.96 -4.90
CA GLU A 10 -10.65 1.94 -4.27
C GLU A 10 -11.79 2.15 -5.29
N LYS A 11 -11.62 3.05 -6.26
CA LYS A 11 -12.59 3.24 -7.35
C LYS A 11 -12.44 2.18 -8.44
N GLY A 12 -11.27 1.55 -8.55
CA GLY A 12 -11.09 0.36 -9.35
C GLY A 12 -11.94 -0.77 -8.77
N PHE A 13 -12.70 -1.46 -9.62
CA PHE A 13 -13.40 -2.68 -9.20
C PHE A 13 -12.42 -3.86 -8.96
N TYR A 14 -11.14 -3.58 -8.69
CA TYR A 14 -10.08 -4.57 -8.54
C TYR A 14 -9.11 -4.21 -7.39
N GLY A 15 -8.51 -5.23 -6.77
CA GLY A 15 -7.29 -5.07 -5.95
C GLY A 15 -6.05 -5.30 -6.81
N HIS A 16 -5.01 -4.50 -6.66
CA HIS A 16 -3.81 -4.56 -7.51
C HIS A 16 -2.88 -5.71 -7.11
N ASN A 17 -2.65 -5.91 -5.80
CA ASN A 17 -1.86 -6.99 -5.20
C ASN A 17 -0.36 -7.03 -5.52
N ASP A 18 0.16 -6.00 -6.18
CA ASP A 18 1.60 -5.78 -6.41
C ASP A 18 1.90 -4.27 -6.46
N LEU A 19 1.30 -3.53 -5.54
CA LEU A 19 1.62 -2.11 -5.40
C LEU A 19 3.02 -1.97 -4.81
N LYS A 20 3.84 -1.19 -5.50
CA LYS A 20 5.20 -0.83 -5.14
C LYS A 20 5.55 0.49 -5.82
N VAL A 21 6.57 1.19 -5.32
CA VAL A 21 6.95 2.50 -5.87
C VAL A 21 7.32 2.44 -7.35
N GLU A 22 7.86 1.32 -7.83
CA GLU A 22 8.20 1.09 -9.23
C GLU A 22 6.98 1.00 -10.15
N ASN A 23 5.82 0.60 -9.60
CA ASN A 23 4.56 0.49 -10.32
C ASN A 23 3.73 1.78 -10.29
N ILE A 24 4.26 2.86 -9.70
CA ILE A 24 3.64 4.18 -9.64
C ILE A 24 4.45 5.14 -10.51
N LEU A 25 3.92 5.43 -11.71
CA LEU A 25 4.59 6.30 -12.66
C LEU A 25 4.01 7.71 -12.60
N LEU A 26 4.85 8.72 -12.82
CA LEU A 26 4.39 10.09 -13.06
C LEU A 26 3.90 10.18 -14.51
N ARG A 27 2.73 10.79 -14.73
CA ARG A 27 2.17 11.01 -16.07
C ARG A 27 3.12 11.82 -16.96
N LYS A 28 3.81 12.79 -16.36
CA LYS A 28 4.86 13.59 -17.00
C LYS A 28 5.89 14.03 -15.95
N LYS A 29 7.11 14.26 -16.39
CA LYS A 29 8.18 14.82 -15.55
C LYS A 29 7.74 16.17 -14.97
N GLY A 30 7.79 16.29 -13.64
CA GLY A 30 7.42 17.52 -12.92
C GLY A 30 5.94 17.65 -12.56
N GLU A 31 5.08 16.70 -12.95
CA GLU A 31 3.69 16.64 -12.55
C GLU A 31 3.49 15.75 -11.30
N THR A 32 2.39 15.97 -10.59
CA THR A 32 1.97 15.14 -9.44
C THR A 32 0.96 14.08 -9.81
N ASP A 33 0.46 14.10 -11.05
CA ASP A 33 -0.46 13.11 -11.57
C ASP A 33 0.27 11.79 -11.78
N ILE A 34 -0.30 10.72 -11.23
CA ILE A 34 0.28 9.38 -11.31
C ILE A 34 -0.59 8.43 -12.12
N VAL A 35 0.04 7.39 -12.63
CA VAL A 35 -0.62 6.23 -13.23
C VAL A 35 -0.07 4.97 -12.58
N LEU A 36 -0.96 4.01 -12.30
CA LEU A 36 -0.56 2.68 -11.88
C LEU A 36 -0.28 1.84 -13.13
N CYS A 37 0.78 1.04 -13.08
CA CYS A 37 1.12 0.08 -14.13
C CYS A 37 1.27 -1.34 -13.54
N ASP A 38 1.39 -2.32 -14.43
CA ASP A 38 1.57 -3.74 -14.09
C ASP A 38 0.40 -4.38 -13.31
N PHE A 39 -0.73 -4.52 -13.99
CA PHE A 39 -1.93 -5.18 -13.45
C PHE A 39 -1.90 -6.71 -13.58
N GLY A 40 -0.74 -7.34 -13.83
CA GLY A 40 -0.63 -8.80 -13.98
C GLY A 40 -1.10 -9.58 -12.75
N THR A 41 -1.10 -8.92 -11.60
CA THR A 41 -1.55 -9.46 -10.31
C THR A 41 -2.93 -8.98 -9.87
N ALA A 42 -3.62 -8.16 -10.68
CA ALA A 42 -4.89 -7.59 -10.28
C ALA A 42 -6.01 -8.64 -10.17
N VAL A 43 -6.99 -8.41 -9.28
CA VAL A 43 -8.19 -9.25 -9.11
C VAL A 43 -9.43 -8.41 -8.94
N LEU A 44 -10.55 -8.84 -9.54
CA LEU A 44 -11.83 -8.16 -9.39
C LEU A 44 -12.42 -8.38 -7.99
N ARG A 45 -12.94 -7.32 -7.36
CA ARG A 45 -13.51 -7.32 -6.00
C ARG A 45 -14.66 -8.31 -5.81
N ASN A 46 -15.33 -8.71 -6.90
CA ASN A 46 -16.50 -9.59 -6.90
C ASN A 46 -16.28 -10.97 -7.54
N THR A 47 -15.05 -11.34 -7.90
CA THR A 47 -14.76 -12.71 -8.32
C THR A 47 -14.29 -13.52 -7.13
N SER A 48 -15.12 -14.44 -6.65
CA SER A 48 -14.85 -15.41 -5.58
C SER A 48 -13.70 -16.40 -5.88
N ARG A 49 -12.93 -16.18 -6.95
CA ARG A 49 -11.74 -16.97 -7.28
C ARG A 49 -10.56 -16.46 -6.46
N ARG A 50 -10.20 -17.24 -5.43
CA ARG A 50 -8.85 -17.21 -4.84
C ARG A 50 -7.84 -17.58 -5.93
N THR A 51 -7.29 -16.60 -6.63
CA THR A 51 -6.15 -16.82 -7.54
C THR A 51 -4.88 -16.96 -6.73
N MET A 52 -4.07 -17.99 -7.05
CA MET A 52 -2.77 -18.23 -6.42
C MET A 52 -1.84 -17.01 -6.55
N ALA A 53 -1.00 -16.83 -5.54
CA ALA A 53 -0.06 -15.72 -5.43
C ALA A 53 0.92 -15.72 -6.62
N ILE A 54 1.00 -14.61 -7.34
CA ILE A 54 2.06 -14.30 -8.32
C ILE A 54 2.50 -12.87 -7.95
N GLY A 55 3.80 -12.64 -7.69
CA GLY A 55 4.37 -11.34 -7.29
C GLY A 55 5.78 -11.47 -6.66
N THR A 56 6.43 -10.35 -6.34
CA THR A 56 7.77 -10.31 -5.70
C THR A 56 7.70 -10.46 -4.17
N PRO A 57 8.37 -11.46 -3.54
CA PRO A 57 8.16 -11.80 -2.11
C PRO A 57 8.48 -10.72 -1.08
N ALA A 58 9.36 -9.77 -1.39
CA ALA A 58 9.90 -8.84 -0.40
C ALA A 58 8.86 -7.83 0.14
N THR A 59 7.97 -7.31 -0.71
CA THR A 59 7.00 -6.26 -0.32
C THR A 59 5.60 -6.80 0.02
N MET A 60 5.39 -8.10 -0.15
CA MET A 60 4.08 -8.72 0.01
C MET A 60 3.72 -9.00 1.46
N ALA A 61 2.46 -8.72 1.82
CA ALA A 61 1.88 -9.16 3.07
C ALA A 61 1.85 -10.71 3.16
N LYS A 62 1.94 -11.29 4.36
CA LYS A 62 2.06 -12.76 4.51
C LYS A 62 0.85 -13.53 3.98
N GLU A 63 -0.33 -12.90 3.95
CA GLU A 63 -1.55 -13.52 3.44
C GLU A 63 -1.70 -13.46 1.91
N THR A 64 -0.95 -12.61 1.19
CA THR A 64 -0.98 -12.68 -0.29
C THR A 64 -0.46 -14.02 -0.79
N TRP A 65 0.41 -14.70 -0.02
CA TRP A 65 0.82 -16.09 -0.26
C TRP A 65 -0.34 -17.08 -0.18
N LYS A 66 -1.40 -16.74 0.57
CA LYS A 66 -2.62 -17.53 0.77
C LYS A 66 -3.77 -17.09 -0.16
N GLY A 67 -3.58 -16.04 -0.96
CA GLY A 67 -4.54 -15.50 -1.91
C GLY A 67 -4.56 -13.98 -1.97
N ARG A 68 -4.97 -13.43 -3.11
CA ARG A 68 -5.04 -11.98 -3.37
C ARG A 68 -6.16 -11.30 -2.55
N SER A 69 -5.91 -10.11 -1.99
CA SER A 69 -6.80 -9.39 -1.07
C SER A 69 -6.63 -7.87 -1.15
N LEU A 70 -7.72 -7.11 -1.03
CA LEU A 70 -7.69 -5.65 -0.93
C LEU A 70 -6.91 -5.14 0.30
N LYS A 71 -6.84 -5.94 1.36
CA LYS A 71 -6.02 -5.61 2.55
C LYS A 71 -4.52 -5.70 2.27
N ALA A 72 -4.11 -6.40 1.21
CA ALA A 72 -2.72 -6.39 0.75
C ALA A 72 -2.37 -5.05 0.08
N ASP A 73 -3.31 -4.46 -0.67
CA ASP A 73 -3.12 -3.11 -1.22
C ASP A 73 -3.00 -2.06 -0.11
N SER A 74 -3.82 -2.15 0.96
CA SER A 74 -3.68 -1.30 2.14
C SER A 74 -2.29 -1.40 2.78
N TYR A 75 -1.76 -2.62 2.90
CA TYR A 75 -0.41 -2.85 3.44
C TYR A 75 0.65 -2.20 2.57
N ALA A 76 0.58 -2.44 1.26
CA ALA A 76 1.50 -1.87 0.28
C ALA A 76 1.48 -0.34 0.28
N ILE A 77 0.30 0.28 0.40
CA ILE A 77 0.14 1.73 0.55
C ILE A 77 0.87 2.23 1.82
N GLY A 78 0.77 1.51 2.93
CA GLY A 78 1.51 1.82 4.16
C GLY A 78 3.02 1.76 3.97
N CYS A 79 3.53 0.73 3.28
CA CYS A 79 4.94 0.59 2.92
C CYS A 79 5.41 1.74 2.03
N ILE A 80 4.70 2.03 0.93
CA ILE A 80 5.03 3.16 0.03
C ILE A 80 5.04 4.48 0.78
N THR A 81 4.10 4.68 1.71
CA THR A 81 4.07 5.90 2.54
C THR A 81 5.32 6.04 3.38
N TYR A 82 5.78 4.94 3.98
CA TYR A 82 7.02 4.91 4.75
C TYR A 82 8.25 5.19 3.86
N GLU A 83 8.33 4.56 2.69
CA GLU A 83 9.44 4.76 1.75
C GLU A 83 9.51 6.20 1.26
N LEU A 84 8.37 6.82 0.95
CA LEU A 84 8.29 8.23 0.56
C LEU A 84 8.68 9.17 1.69
N LEU A 85 8.34 8.83 2.94
CA LEU A 85 8.71 9.63 4.12
C LEU A 85 10.21 9.57 4.40
N THR A 86 10.81 8.39 4.24
CA THR A 86 12.20 8.12 4.65
C THR A 86 13.21 8.26 3.51
N GLY A 87 12.75 8.21 2.26
CA GLY A 87 13.60 8.09 1.06
C GLY A 87 14.34 6.75 0.97
N LYS A 88 13.96 5.75 1.77
CA LYS A 88 14.62 4.44 1.85
C LYS A 88 13.64 3.36 1.43
N LEU A 89 14.04 2.55 0.44
CA LEU A 89 13.27 1.39 0.02
C LEU A 89 13.30 0.30 1.09
N LEU A 90 12.18 -0.39 1.24
CA LEU A 90 12.06 -1.55 2.12
C LEU A 90 12.55 -2.81 1.38
N ASP A 91 13.64 -3.40 1.88
CA ASP A 91 14.10 -4.73 1.44
C ASP A 91 13.43 -5.82 2.28
N GLY A 92 12.12 -5.97 2.11
CA GLY A 92 11.31 -6.92 2.86
C GLY A 92 10.09 -6.31 3.56
N PRO A 93 9.35 -7.13 4.34
CA PRO A 93 8.22 -6.67 5.13
C PRO A 93 8.65 -5.58 6.11
N ILE A 94 7.76 -4.63 6.40
CA ILE A 94 8.00 -3.67 7.46
C ILE A 94 8.28 -4.39 8.78
N GLN A 95 9.18 -3.83 9.57
CA GLN A 95 9.68 -4.42 10.81
C GLN A 95 9.54 -3.39 11.94
N PRO A 96 9.57 -3.79 13.21
CA PRO A 96 9.46 -2.86 14.33
C PRO A 96 10.46 -1.70 14.29
N GLN A 97 11.69 -1.92 13.80
CA GLN A 97 12.70 -0.85 13.67
C GLN A 97 12.32 0.21 12.63
N HIS A 98 11.58 -0.16 11.58
CA HIS A 98 11.09 0.80 10.59
C HIS A 98 10.03 1.70 11.23
N LEU A 99 9.12 1.11 12.01
CA LEU A 99 8.08 1.84 12.74
C LEU A 99 8.64 2.72 13.87
N ALA A 100 9.80 2.36 14.42
CA ALA A 100 10.53 3.15 15.42
C ALA A 100 11.59 4.10 14.81
N SER A 101 11.64 4.25 13.49
CA SER A 101 12.60 5.12 12.82
C SER A 101 12.45 6.59 13.26
N LYS A 102 13.55 7.34 13.21
CA LYS A 102 13.56 8.77 13.61
C LYS A 102 12.66 9.59 12.70
N GLU A 103 12.61 9.25 11.41
CA GLU A 103 11.82 9.91 10.39
C GLU A 103 10.32 9.75 10.67
N LEU A 104 9.87 8.53 10.96
CA LEU A 104 8.46 8.27 11.28
C LEU A 104 8.07 8.84 12.65
N THR A 105 8.89 8.65 13.68
CA THR A 105 8.59 9.15 15.04
C THR A 105 8.56 10.68 15.14
N ARG A 106 9.25 11.39 14.24
CA ARG A 106 9.19 12.86 14.13
C ARG A 106 8.06 13.37 13.25
N ALA A 107 7.39 12.50 12.49
CA ALA A 107 6.24 12.87 11.67
C ALA A 107 4.99 13.15 12.53
N SER A 108 3.95 13.70 11.91
CA SER A 108 2.67 13.93 12.59
C SER A 108 2.09 12.62 13.15
N SER A 109 1.36 12.72 14.25
CA SER A 109 0.66 11.55 14.85
C SER A 109 -0.28 10.88 13.86
N GLN A 110 -0.87 11.66 12.95
CA GLN A 110 -1.70 11.16 11.86
C GLN A 110 -0.90 10.32 10.87
N LEU A 111 0.29 10.76 10.44
CA LEU A 111 1.14 9.98 9.53
C LEU A 111 1.68 8.72 10.20
N GLN A 112 2.10 8.83 11.47
CA GLN A 112 2.52 7.68 12.27
C GLN A 112 1.42 6.61 12.35
N ARG A 113 0.20 7.04 12.66
CA ARG A 113 -0.97 6.14 12.72
C ARG A 113 -1.30 5.55 11.36
N PHE A 114 -1.27 6.36 10.31
CA PHE A 114 -1.53 5.92 8.94
C PHE A 114 -0.60 4.78 8.54
N VAL A 115 0.72 4.94 8.70
CA VAL A 115 1.69 3.87 8.40
C VAL A 115 1.45 2.66 9.29
N LYS A 116 1.38 2.85 10.61
CA LYS A 116 1.28 1.75 11.58
C LYS A 116 0.04 0.88 11.38
N ASP A 117 -1.14 1.51 11.23
CA ASP A 117 -2.40 0.79 11.10
C ASP A 117 -2.56 0.19 9.69
N SER A 118 -1.99 0.81 8.64
CA SER A 118 -1.94 0.21 7.29
C SER A 118 -1.08 -1.05 7.24
N THR A 119 0.02 -1.08 7.99
CA THR A 119 1.01 -2.17 7.93
C THR A 119 0.89 -3.19 9.07
N ARG A 120 -0.27 -3.31 9.73
CA ARG A 120 -0.47 -4.33 10.78
C ARG A 120 -0.28 -5.74 10.26
N THR A 121 0.22 -6.64 11.09
CA THR A 121 0.43 -8.04 10.69
C THR A 121 -0.88 -8.70 10.28
N GLU A 122 -1.92 -8.55 11.10
CA GLU A 122 -3.23 -9.15 10.88
C GLU A 122 -4.06 -8.31 9.89
N PRO A 123 -4.48 -8.86 8.73
CA PRO A 123 -5.22 -8.11 7.70
C PRO A 123 -6.55 -7.53 8.18
N SER A 124 -7.22 -8.21 9.11
CA SER A 124 -8.49 -7.76 9.67
C SER A 124 -8.35 -6.49 10.50
N GLU A 125 -7.15 -6.24 11.07
CA GLU A 125 -6.86 -5.04 11.84
C GLU A 125 -6.36 -3.86 10.99
N ARG A 126 -5.98 -4.10 9.73
CA ARG A 126 -5.52 -3.03 8.84
C ARG A 126 -6.68 -2.14 8.44
N PHE A 127 -6.39 -0.89 8.10
CA PHE A 127 -7.37 -0.05 7.39
C PHE A 127 -7.79 -0.70 6.06
N SER A 128 -9.08 -0.64 5.76
CA SER A 128 -9.61 -0.81 4.41
C SER A 128 -9.19 0.37 3.53
N LEU A 129 -9.24 0.19 2.21
CA LEU A 129 -8.97 1.26 1.25
C LEU A 129 -9.88 2.47 1.47
N HIS A 130 -11.15 2.25 1.82
CA HIS A 130 -12.09 3.31 2.20
C HIS A 130 -11.61 4.09 3.44
N GLU A 131 -11.23 3.39 4.50
CA GLU A 131 -10.70 4.03 5.72
C GLU A 131 -9.40 4.80 5.45
N LEU A 132 -8.56 4.32 4.54
CA LEU A 132 -7.36 5.04 4.11
C LEU A 132 -7.71 6.35 3.39
N LEU A 133 -8.72 6.36 2.52
CA LEU A 133 -9.17 7.58 1.82
C LEU A 133 -9.72 8.64 2.80
N GLU A 134 -10.45 8.19 3.81
CA GLU A 134 -11.09 9.09 4.78
C GLU A 134 -10.15 9.49 5.93
N HIS A 135 -8.94 8.91 5.99
CA HIS A 135 -8.01 9.16 7.08
C HIS A 135 -7.55 10.63 7.12
N PRO A 136 -7.45 11.28 8.31
CA PRO A 136 -7.06 12.70 8.43
C PRO A 136 -5.69 13.09 7.86
N PHE A 137 -4.80 12.13 7.61
CA PHE A 137 -3.52 12.38 6.93
C PHE A 137 -3.72 12.70 5.44
N ILE A 138 -4.81 12.20 4.84
CA ILE A 138 -5.12 12.30 3.43
C ILE A 138 -6.02 13.51 3.13
N ARG A 139 -6.74 14.02 4.13
CA ARG A 139 -7.60 15.21 4.06
C ARG A 139 -6.86 16.46 4.52
#